data_AF-A0A8T4VT19-F1
#
_entry.id   AF-A0A8T4VT19-F1
#
_cell.length_a   1.000
_cell.length_b   1.000
_cell.length_c   1.000
_cell.angle_alpha   90.00
_cell.angle_beta   90.00
_cell.angle_gamma   90.00
#
_symmetry.space_group_name_H-M   'P 1'
#
loop_
_entity.id
_entity.type
_entity.pdbx_description
1 polymer ?
#
loop_
_entity_poly.entity_id
_entity_poly.type
_entity_poly.pdbx_seq_one_letter_code
_entity_poly.pdbx_strand_id
1 'polypeptide(L)' 'MPTCDYCNREIHDTPVQRNGKHWHRDCFRKMVREQGC' A
#
# COMPACT_ATOMS: atom_id res chain seq x y z
N MET A 1 10.64 -8.35 5.31
CA MET A 1 9.55 -7.38 5.60
C MET A 1 8.93 -6.96 4.29
N PRO A 2 7.59 -6.88 4.17
CA PRO A 2 6.95 -6.45 2.92
C PRO A 2 7.22 -4.96 2.68
N THR A 3 7.44 -4.59 1.42
CA THR A 3 7.71 -3.20 1.02
C THR A 3 6.48 -2.62 0.35
N CYS A 4 6.13 -1.39 0.71
CA CYS A 4 5.00 -0.70 0.10
C CYS A 4 5.31 -0.31 -1.34
N ASP A 5 4.48 -0.76 -2.28
CA ASP A 5 4.63 -0.49 -3.71
C ASP A 5 4.31 0.98 -4.08
N TYR A 6 3.66 1.74 -3.19
CA TYR A 6 3.35 3.16 -3.42
C TYR A 6 4.47 4.10 -2.97
N CYS A 7 5.09 3.84 -1.82
CA CYS A 7 6.10 4.75 -1.26
C CYS A 7 7.50 4.12 -1.13
N ASN A 8 7.68 2.88 -1.59
CA ASN A 8 8.91 2.08 -1.53
C ASN A 8 9.53 1.99 -0.12
N ARG A 9 8.72 2.13 0.93
CA ARG A 9 9.17 1.98 2.33
C ARG A 9 8.74 0.65 2.91
N GLU A 10 9.53 0.18 3.86
CA GLU A 10 9.26 -1.04 4.61
C GLU A 10 7.95 -0.91 5.38
N ILE A 11 7.14 -1.97 5.38
CA ILE A 11 5.90 -2.05 6.14
C ILE A 11 6.22 -2.82 7.41
N HIS A 12 6.30 -2.07 8.53
CA HIS A 12 6.47 -2.65 9.87
C HIS A 12 5.14 -3.14 10.47
N ASP A 13 4.03 -2.65 9.94
CA ASP A 13 2.68 -2.95 10.39
C ASP A 13 2.01 -4.01 9.48
N THR A 14 0.70 -4.25 9.67
CA THR A 14 -0.03 -5.19 8.79
C THR A 14 -0.16 -4.63 7.37
N PRO A 15 0.49 -5.22 6.35
CA PRO A 15 0.40 -4.74 4.98
C PRO A 15 -0.98 -5.02 4.39
N VAL A 16 -1.49 -4.09 3.59
CA VAL A 16 -2.62 -4.38 2.71
C VAL A 16 -2.08 -5.15 1.51
N GLN A 17 -2.57 -6.36 1.29
CA GLN A 17 -2.24 -7.16 0.12
C GLN A 17 -3.38 -7.09 -0.90
N ARG A 18 -3.06 -6.73 -2.15
CA ARG A 18 -4.01 -6.72 -3.26
C ARG A 18 -3.25 -7.08 -4.53
N ASN A 19 -3.79 -7.97 -5.36
CA ASN A 19 -3.19 -8.31 -6.65
C ASN A 19 -1.69 -8.73 -6.55
N GLY A 20 -1.29 -9.40 -5.47
CA GLY A 20 0.10 -9.83 -5.23
C GLY A 20 1.07 -8.74 -4.77
N LYS A 21 0.60 -7.50 -4.59
CA LYS A 21 1.40 -6.37 -4.12
C LYS A 21 1.05 -5.99 -2.68
N HIS A 22 1.99 -5.35 -1.99
CA HIS A 22 1.84 -4.90 -0.60
C HIS A 22 1.86 -3.38 -0.52
N TRP A 23 1.02 -2.82 0.36
CA TRP A 23 0.99 -1.39 0.63
C TRP A 23 0.77 -1.12 2.12
N HIS A 24 1.24 0.04 2.59
CA HIS A 24 0.75 0.56 3.87
C HIS A 24 -0.76 0.83 3.77
N ARG A 25 -1.46 0.66 4.88
CA ARG A 25 -2.91 0.92 4.97
C ARG A 25 -3.26 2.35 4.56
N ASP A 26 -2.41 3.31 4.93
CA ASP A 26 -2.57 4.73 4.55
C ASP A 26 -2.30 4.96 3.07
N CYS A 27 -1.17 4.45 2.56
CA CYS A 27 -0.80 4.55 1.14
C CYS A 27 -1.85 3.91 0.23
N PHE A 28 -2.37 2.74 0.62
CA PHE A 28 -3.44 2.08 -0.10
C PHE A 28 -4.72 2.93 -0.12
N ARG A 29 -5.08 3.55 1.01
CA ARG A 29 -6.26 4.44 1.10
C ARG A 29 -6.10 5.70 0.23
N LYS A 30 -4.89 6.27 0.17
CA LYS A 30 -4.58 7.39 -0.73
C LYS A 30 -4.66 6.96 -2.20
N MET A 31 -4.00 5.87 -2.57
CA MET A 31 -4.02 5.34 -3.94
C MET A 31 -5.44 5.04 -4.42
N VAL A 32 -6.29 4.42 -3.59
CA VAL A 32 -7.69 4.14 -3.93
C VAL A 32 -8.52 5.41 -4.08
N ARG A 33 -8.21 6.47 -3.30
CA ARG A 33 -8.87 7.77 -3.45
C ARG A 33 -8.41 8.51 -4.71
N GLU A 34 -7.14 8.40 -5.09
CA GLU A 34 -6.58 9.08 -6.26
C GLU A 34 -6.91 8.37 -7.59
N GLN A 35 -7.08 7.04 -7.58
CA GLN A 35 -7.59 6.28 -8.73
C GLN A 35 -9.13 6.29 -8.85
N GLY A 36 -9.82 7.09 -8.04
CA GLY A 36 -11.27 7.20 -8.04
C GLY A 36 -11.77 8.52 -8.62
N CYS A 37 -11.58 8.74 -9.93
CA CYS A 37 -12.50 9.45 -10.84
C CYS A 37 -12.07 9.20 -12.29
#